data_AF-A0A7Z7YUU5-F1
#
_entry.id   AF-A0A7Z7YUU5-F1
#
_cell.length_a   1.000
_cell.length_b   1.000
_cell.length_c   1.000
_cell.angle_alpha   90.00
_cell.angle_beta   90.00
_cell.angle_gamma   90.00
#
_symmetry.space_group_name_H-M   'P 1'
#
loop_
_entity.id
_entity.type
_entity.pdbx_description
1 polymer ?
#
loop_
_entity_poly.entity_id
_entity_poly.type
_entity_poly.pdbx_seq_one_letter_code
_entity_poly.pdbx_strand_id
1 'polypeptide(L)'
;MIYKRLSQTFQLNKQNLKANKPICHTYKTNSKYHYLEVDFITCDWCLSSEGQAHLQSKLNMELLSLWLKGYNLKLNYTNVGHMTIFLRADMQTIDFLINELNVMCDREQYWYQYRDGNRMRTIDRDKGYVAPIKHVKRNVNKIKA
;
A
#
# COMPACT_ATOMS: atom_id res chain seq x y z
N MET A 1 -2.85 -10.89 -25.42
CA MET A 1 -1.55 -10.37 -24.94
C MET A 1 -1.52 -10.57 -23.43
N ILE A 2 -0.73 -11.52 -22.92
CA ILE A 2 -0.59 -11.77 -21.47
C ILE A 2 0.42 -10.74 -20.95
N TYR A 3 -0.03 -9.81 -20.10
CA TYR A 3 0.87 -8.84 -19.47
C TYR A 3 1.78 -9.59 -18.49
N LYS A 4 3.09 -9.60 -18.78
CA LYS A 4 4.09 -10.13 -17.85
C LYS A 4 4.18 -9.19 -16.64
N ARG A 5 3.92 -9.70 -15.44
CA ARG A 5 4.13 -8.93 -14.20
C ARG A 5 5.63 -8.64 -14.07
N LEU A 6 6.00 -7.37 -13.89
CA LEU A 6 7.38 -7.00 -13.58
C LEU A 6 7.54 -7.05 -12.05
N SER A 7 8.29 -8.03 -11.58
CA SER A 7 8.70 -8.15 -10.18
C SER A 7 10.02 -7.42 -9.98
N GLN A 8 10.08 -6.55 -9.00
CA GLN A 8 11.31 -5.91 -8.55
C GLN A 8 11.39 -6.01 -7.03
N THR A 9 12.53 -6.45 -6.51
CA THR A 9 12.80 -6.31 -5.09
C THR A 9 13.24 -4.86 -4.86
N PHE A 10 12.53 -4.13 -4.01
CA PHE A 10 12.98 -2.81 -3.59
C PHE A 10 13.47 -2.89 -2.16
N GLN A 11 14.47 -2.06 -1.84
CA GLN A 11 15.07 -2.02 -0.52
C GLN A 11 14.55 -0.80 0.22
N LEU A 12 14.00 -1.03 1.41
CA LEU A 12 13.69 0.04 2.35
C LEU A 12 15.00 0.53 2.98
N ASN A 13 15.31 1.83 2.81
CA ASN A 13 16.57 2.41 3.26
C ASN A 13 16.46 2.99 4.69
N LYS A 14 16.96 2.29 5.72
CA LYS A 14 17.63 2.89 6.90
C LYS A 14 18.27 1.86 7.85
N GLN A 15 19.11 2.37 8.77
CA GLN A 15 19.93 1.62 9.73
C GLN A 15 19.15 0.78 10.77
N ASN A 16 17.87 1.10 11.05
CA ASN A 16 17.14 0.45 12.16
C ASN A 16 16.35 -0.80 11.73
N LEU A 17 16.05 -0.93 10.43
CA LEU A 17 15.40 -2.11 9.83
C LEU A 17 16.45 -2.80 8.96
N LYS A 18 17.25 -3.72 9.54
CA LYS A 18 18.32 -4.46 8.81
C LYS A 18 17.88 -4.83 7.39
N ALA A 19 18.35 -4.08 6.39
CA ALA A 19 18.06 -4.19 4.96
C ALA A 19 16.75 -4.93 4.60
N ASN A 20 15.59 -4.42 5.04
CA ASN A 20 14.33 -5.06 4.73
C ASN A 20 14.05 -4.94 3.21
N LYS A 21 13.79 -6.07 2.55
CA LYS A 21 13.69 -6.17 1.08
C LYS A 21 12.33 -6.74 0.67
N PRO A 22 11.24 -5.99 0.87
CA PRO A 22 9.93 -6.41 0.41
C PRO A 22 9.93 -6.64 -1.09
N ILE A 23 9.14 -7.62 -1.52
CA ILE A 23 8.92 -7.87 -2.93
C ILE A 23 7.88 -6.87 -3.42
N CYS A 24 8.22 -6.13 -4.48
CA CYS A 24 7.31 -5.21 -5.13
C CYS A 24 6.99 -5.70 -6.53
N HIS A 25 5.72 -5.86 -6.83
CA HIS A 25 5.25 -6.16 -8.17
C HIS A 25 4.54 -4.95 -8.74
N THR A 26 5.05 -4.45 -9.86
CA THR A 26 4.35 -3.45 -10.65
C THR A 26 3.93 -4.04 -11.98
N TYR A 27 2.69 -3.81 -12.37
CA TYR A 27 2.24 -4.18 -13.71
C TYR A 27 1.24 -3.17 -14.25
N LYS A 28 1.34 -2.96 -15.55
CA LYS A 28 0.47 -2.06 -16.30
C LYS A 28 -0.60 -2.89 -17.01
N THR A 29 -1.80 -2.34 -17.08
CA THR A 29 -2.82 -2.81 -18.03
C THR A 29 -2.91 -1.84 -19.20
N ASN A 30 -3.59 -2.16 -20.30
CA ASN A 30 -3.73 -1.33 -21.52
C ASN A 30 -4.47 0.02 -21.34
N SER A 31 -4.30 0.67 -20.18
CA SER A 31 -5.06 1.81 -19.70
C SER A 31 -4.16 2.74 -18.87
N LYS A 32 -4.74 3.81 -18.33
CA LYS A 32 -4.09 4.70 -17.35
C LYS A 32 -3.77 4.02 -16.00
N TYR A 33 -4.21 2.78 -15.80
CA TYR A 33 -4.10 2.06 -14.52
C TYR A 33 -2.82 1.23 -14.40
N HIS A 34 -2.05 1.52 -13.36
CA HIS A 34 -0.93 0.73 -12.87
C HIS A 34 -1.35 0.02 -11.59
N TYR A 35 -0.79 -1.16 -11.38
CA TYR A 35 -1.00 -1.98 -10.21
C TYR A 35 0.33 -2.12 -9.47
N LEU A 36 0.26 -1.96 -8.16
CA LEU A 36 1.35 -2.18 -7.22
C LEU A 36 0.88 -3.21 -6.19
N GLU A 37 1.70 -4.23 -5.99
CA GLU A 37 1.57 -5.20 -4.91
C GLU A 37 2.89 -5.18 -4.12
N VAL A 38 2.84 -4.85 -2.83
CA VAL A 38 4.00 -4.92 -1.93
C VAL A 38 3.78 -6.06 -0.95
N ASP A 39 4.77 -6.93 -0.82
CA ASP A 39 4.73 -8.09 0.05
C ASP A 39 5.85 -8.04 1.10
N PHE A 40 5.44 -7.98 2.36
CA PHE A 40 6.29 -8.05 3.54
C PHE A 40 6.30 -9.45 4.18
N ILE A 41 5.60 -10.46 3.68
CA ILE A 41 5.50 -11.81 4.29
C ILE A 41 6.85 -12.53 4.37
N THR A 42 7.78 -12.22 3.48
CA THR A 42 9.13 -12.75 3.46
C THR A 42 10.13 -11.91 4.27
N CYS A 43 9.69 -10.77 4.81
CA CYS A 43 10.53 -9.83 5.54
C CYS A 43 10.65 -10.19 7.03
N ASP A 44 11.56 -9.52 7.73
CA ASP A 44 11.62 -9.60 9.20
C ASP A 44 10.66 -8.61 9.87
N TRP A 45 10.38 -7.52 9.16
CA TRP A 45 9.59 -6.40 9.62
C TRP A 45 8.41 -6.14 8.70
N CYS A 46 7.28 -5.78 9.30
CA CYS A 46 6.05 -5.38 8.62
C CYS A 46 5.52 -4.08 9.23
N LEU A 47 4.49 -3.48 8.62
CA LEU A 47 3.90 -2.25 9.18
C LEU A 47 3.23 -2.54 10.53
N SER A 48 3.47 -1.66 11.50
CA SER A 48 2.72 -1.63 12.75
C SER A 48 1.29 -1.14 12.53
N SER A 49 0.43 -1.20 13.55
CA SER A 49 -0.93 -0.64 13.46
C SER A 49 -0.88 0.88 13.26
N GLU A 50 0.06 1.56 13.93
CA GLU A 50 0.29 3.00 13.73
C GLU A 50 0.83 3.30 12.32
N GLY A 51 1.79 2.50 11.84
CA GLY A 51 2.35 2.65 10.49
C GLY A 51 1.30 2.40 9.40
N GLN A 52 0.50 1.35 9.55
CA GLN A 52 -0.62 1.05 8.65
C GLN A 52 -1.62 2.20 8.61
N ALA A 53 -2.06 2.67 9.77
CA ALA A 53 -3.02 3.76 9.89
C ALA A 53 -2.52 5.06 9.25
N HIS A 54 -1.27 5.40 9.53
CA HIS A 54 -0.60 6.57 8.98
C HIS A 54 -0.55 6.51 7.45
N LEU A 55 -0.02 5.41 6.91
CA LEU A 55 0.17 5.26 5.47
C LEU A 55 -1.17 5.16 4.73
N GLN A 56 -2.17 4.47 5.29
CA GLN A 56 -3.50 4.40 4.70
C GLN A 56 -4.18 5.77 4.69
N SER A 57 -4.02 6.58 5.74
CA SER A 57 -4.57 7.95 5.79
C SER A 57 -3.97 8.83 4.69
N LYS A 58 -2.63 8.81 4.53
CA LYS A 58 -1.91 9.51 3.46
C LYS A 58 -2.36 9.05 2.08
N LEU A 59 -2.41 7.73 1.86
CA LEU A 59 -2.86 7.16 0.59
C LEU A 59 -4.32 7.52 0.28
N ASN A 60 -5.21 7.55 1.27
CA ASN A 60 -6.61 7.94 1.08
C ASN A 60 -6.73 9.38 0.55
N MET A 61 -5.88 10.31 0.98
CA MET A 61 -5.87 11.69 0.48
C MET A 61 -5.46 11.76 -1.00
N GLU A 62 -4.40 11.04 -1.38
CA GLU A 62 -3.97 10.96 -2.79
C GLU A 62 -5.04 10.31 -3.67
N LEU A 63 -5.63 9.21 -3.20
CA LEU A 63 -6.70 8.50 -3.91
C LEU A 63 -7.97 9.35 -4.05
N LEU A 64 -8.30 10.17 -3.05
CA LEU A 64 -9.41 11.12 -3.15
C LEU A 64 -9.12 12.16 -4.24
N SER A 65 -7.90 12.70 -4.32
CA SER A 65 -7.53 13.64 -5.40
C SER A 65 -7.65 12.98 -6.78
N LEU A 66 -7.13 11.76 -6.94
CA LEU A 66 -7.29 11.00 -8.18
C LEU A 66 -8.77 10.78 -8.53
N TRP A 67 -9.58 10.42 -7.55
CA TRP A 67 -11.00 10.21 -7.76
C TRP A 67 -11.69 11.48 -8.26
N LEU A 68 -11.43 12.63 -7.62
CA LEU A 68 -11.98 13.92 -8.05
C LEU A 68 -11.54 14.31 -9.48
N LYS A 69 -10.39 13.80 -9.96
CA LYS A 69 -9.91 13.94 -11.35
C LYS A 69 -10.51 12.91 -12.32
N GLY A 70 -11.54 12.15 -11.91
CA GLY A 70 -12.20 11.15 -12.76
C GLY A 70 -11.46 9.81 -12.85
N TYR A 71 -10.64 9.48 -11.86
CA TYR A 71 -10.03 8.15 -11.73
C TYR A 71 -10.98 7.20 -11.01
N ASN A 72 -11.23 6.02 -11.58
CA ASN A 72 -12.04 5.03 -10.89
C ASN A 72 -11.17 4.30 -9.86
N LEU A 73 -11.55 4.34 -8.59
CA LEU A 73 -10.92 3.52 -7.57
C LEU A 73 -11.48 2.09 -7.63
N LYS A 74 -10.61 1.08 -7.45
CA LYS A 74 -11.01 -0.33 -7.45
C LYS A 74 -10.99 -0.85 -6.03
N LEU A 75 -12.11 -1.43 -5.61
CA LEU A 75 -12.22 -2.13 -4.34
C LEU A 75 -11.10 -3.18 -4.24
N ASN A 76 -10.49 -3.30 -3.05
CA ASN A 76 -9.35 -4.17 -2.74
C ASN A 76 -8.01 -3.79 -3.39
N TYR A 77 -7.95 -2.66 -4.12
CA TYR A 77 -6.72 -2.11 -4.70
C TYR A 77 -6.52 -0.66 -4.27
N THR A 78 -6.88 -0.38 -3.02
CA THR A 78 -6.71 0.91 -2.33
C THR A 78 -6.24 0.69 -0.89
N ASN A 79 -5.70 -0.50 -0.59
CA ASN A 79 -5.54 -1.02 0.76
C ASN A 79 -4.07 -1.16 1.15
N VAL A 80 -3.74 -0.62 2.32
CA VAL A 80 -2.52 -0.84 3.07
C VAL A 80 -2.86 -1.80 4.20
N GLY A 81 -2.39 -3.04 4.11
CA GLY A 81 -2.37 -3.98 5.22
C GLY A 81 -1.01 -3.97 5.92
N HIS A 82 -0.91 -4.72 7.02
CA HIS A 82 0.36 -4.87 7.74
C HIS A 82 1.42 -5.59 6.91
N MET A 83 1.01 -6.69 6.27
CA MET A 83 1.90 -7.60 5.54
C MET A 83 1.88 -7.36 4.03
N THR A 84 0.80 -6.78 3.51
CA THR A 84 0.61 -6.62 2.07
C THR A 84 -0.04 -5.29 1.76
N ILE A 85 0.35 -4.69 0.65
CA ILE A 85 -0.26 -3.47 0.11
C ILE A 85 -0.71 -3.75 -1.31
N PHE A 86 -1.97 -3.39 -1.61
CA PHE A 86 -2.55 -3.52 -2.94
C PHE A 86 -3.07 -2.16 -3.40
N LEU A 87 -2.47 -1.65 -4.47
CA LEU A 87 -2.80 -0.34 -5.02
C LEU A 87 -3.04 -0.43 -6.53
N ARG A 88 -4.09 0.23 -7.00
CA ARG A 88 -4.29 0.55 -8.41
C ARG A 88 -4.44 2.05 -8.57
N ALA A 89 -3.39 2.69 -9.07
CA ALA A 89 -3.33 4.14 -9.24
C ALA A 89 -2.51 4.50 -10.49
N ASP A 90 -2.27 5.79 -10.72
CA ASP A 90 -1.25 6.22 -11.68
C ASP A 90 0.15 6.03 -11.08
N MET A 91 1.19 6.19 -11.90
CA MET A 91 2.58 6.02 -11.42
C MET A 91 2.94 7.07 -10.37
N GLN A 92 2.45 8.30 -10.48
CA GLN A 92 2.72 9.35 -9.49
C GLN A 92 2.27 8.95 -8.09
N THR A 93 1.08 8.36 -7.95
CA THR A 93 0.57 7.88 -6.67
C THR A 93 1.33 6.65 -6.16
N ILE A 94 1.79 5.78 -7.06
CA ILE A 94 2.65 4.64 -6.70
C ILE A 94 3.99 5.15 -6.16
N ASP A 95 4.62 6.11 -6.84
CA ASP A 95 5.89 6.71 -6.42
C ASP A 95 5.74 7.43 -5.08
N PHE A 96 4.64 8.16 -4.87
CA PHE A 96 4.28 8.74 -3.58
C PHE A 96 4.26 7.69 -2.47
N LEU A 97 3.56 6.57 -2.68
CA LEU A 97 3.44 5.52 -1.67
C LEU A 97 4.81 4.89 -1.33
N ILE A 98 5.66 4.65 -2.33
CA ILE A 98 7.02 4.11 -2.13
C ILE A 98 7.89 5.11 -1.36
N ASN A 99 7.78 6.40 -1.67
CA ASN A 99 8.52 7.45 -0.97
C ASN A 99 8.08 7.56 0.50
N GLU A 100 6.77 7.55 0.79
CA GLU A 100 6.28 7.55 2.17
C GLU A 100 6.76 6.32 2.94
N LEU A 101 6.77 5.13 2.32
CA LEU A 101 7.35 3.93 2.94
C LEU A 101 8.83 4.12 3.30
N ASN A 102 9.62 4.72 2.42
CA ASN A 102 11.03 5.02 2.69
C ASN A 102 11.18 6.03 3.84
N VAL A 103 10.36 7.08 3.89
CA VAL A 103 10.36 8.05 5.01
C VAL A 103 9.98 7.37 6.33
N MET A 104 9.01 6.45 6.29
CA MET A 104 8.57 5.70 7.47
C MET A 104 9.66 4.78 8.03
N CYS A 105 10.66 4.36 7.24
CA CYS A 105 11.77 3.52 7.72
C CYS A 105 12.56 4.14 8.87
N ASP A 106 12.47 5.45 9.00
CA ASP A 106 13.15 6.25 10.00
C ASP A 106 12.45 6.26 11.37
N ARG A 107 11.26 5.66 11.46
CA ARG A 107 10.36 5.76 12.60
C ARG A 107 10.01 4.38 13.10
N GLU A 108 10.71 3.92 14.12
CA GLU A 108 10.56 2.55 14.67
C GLU A 108 9.12 2.22 15.06
N GLN A 109 8.35 3.18 15.56
CA GLN A 109 6.95 2.99 15.95
C GLN A 109 6.05 2.54 14.79
N TYR A 110 6.46 2.76 13.53
CA TYR A 110 5.70 2.35 12.34
C TYR A 110 5.96 0.91 11.91
N TRP A 111 6.80 0.17 12.62
CA TRP A 111 7.20 -1.18 12.24
C TRP A 111 7.06 -2.18 13.39
N TYR A 112 6.65 -3.39 13.06
CA TYR A 112 6.75 -4.55 13.95
C TYR A 112 7.80 -5.50 13.41
N GLN A 113 8.73 -5.92 14.26
CA GLN A 113 9.52 -7.11 14.00
C GLN A 113 8.63 -8.33 14.24
N TYR A 114 8.06 -8.86 13.16
CA TYR A 114 7.13 -9.99 13.24
C TYR A 114 7.83 -11.33 13.01
N ARG A 115 9.04 -11.33 12.43
CA ARG A 115 9.91 -12.51 12.34
C ARG A 115 11.16 -12.31 13.19
N ASP A 116 11.44 -13.29 14.03
CA ASP A 116 12.63 -13.36 14.85
C ASP A 116 13.28 -14.73 14.65
N GLY A 117 14.26 -14.77 13.74
CA GLY A 117 14.81 -16.03 13.23
C GLY A 117 13.72 -16.90 12.60
N ASN A 118 13.49 -18.08 13.18
CA ASN A 118 12.48 -19.03 12.70
C ASN A 118 11.09 -18.82 13.35
N ARG A 119 10.95 -17.86 14.27
CA ARG A 119 9.70 -17.63 15.01
C ARG A 119 8.90 -16.49 14.41
N MET A 120 7.62 -16.73 14.13
CA MET A 120 6.65 -15.68 13.86
C MET A 120 6.05 -15.17 15.17
N ARG A 121 6.07 -13.86 15.37
CA ARG A 121 5.45 -13.17 16.51
C ARG A 121 4.03 -12.73 16.14
N THR A 122 3.14 -12.75 17.13
CA THR A 122 1.79 -12.19 16.98
C THR A 122 1.90 -10.68 16.87
N ILE A 123 1.20 -10.10 15.89
CA ILE A 123 1.06 -8.65 15.72
C ILE A 123 -0.37 -8.25 16.06
N ASP A 124 -0.54 -7.14 16.77
CA ASP A 124 -1.85 -6.53 16.99
C ASP A 124 -2.26 -5.77 15.71
N ARG A 125 -3.40 -6.14 15.12
CA ARG A 125 -3.84 -5.64 13.82
C ARG A 125 -4.96 -4.62 13.87
N ASP A 126 -5.67 -4.53 15.00
CA ASP A 126 -6.95 -3.82 15.05
C ASP A 126 -6.85 -2.44 15.72
N LYS A 127 -5.75 -2.18 16.42
CA LYS A 127 -5.56 -0.91 17.12
C LYS A 127 -5.35 0.27 16.16
N GLY A 128 -6.33 1.17 16.09
CA GLY A 128 -6.22 2.42 15.31
C GLY A 128 -6.32 2.23 13.80
N TYR A 129 -6.91 1.12 13.34
CA TYR A 129 -7.05 0.81 11.92
C TYR A 129 -7.76 1.91 11.15
N VAL A 130 -7.13 2.36 10.05
CA VAL A 130 -7.75 3.27 9.09
C VAL A 130 -8.23 2.45 7.91
N ALA A 131 -9.52 2.59 7.56
CA ALA A 131 -10.10 1.89 6.45
C ALA A 131 -9.69 2.51 5.09
N PRO A 132 -9.50 1.68 4.05
CA PRO A 132 -9.24 2.19 2.71
C PRO A 132 -10.46 2.93 2.16
N ILE A 133 -10.21 4.00 1.40
CA ILE A 133 -11.27 4.70 0.67
C ILE A 133 -11.94 3.72 -0.30
N LYS A 134 -13.27 3.68 -0.26
CA LYS A 134 -14.10 2.82 -1.10
C LYS A 134 -14.90 3.68 -2.05
N HIS A 135 -14.75 3.40 -3.33
CA HIS A 135 -15.69 3.92 -4.33
C HIS A 135 -16.97 3.09 -4.26
N VAL A 136 -18.00 3.61 -3.61
CA VAL A 136 -19.34 3.00 -3.64
C VAL A 136 -19.81 3.03 -5.10
N LYS A 137 -19.94 1.86 -5.73
CA LYS A 137 -20.54 1.79 -7.06
C LYS A 137 -21.99 2.28 -6.96
N ARG A 138 -22.21 3.50 -7.46
CA ARG A 138 -23.48 4.21 -7.71
C ARG A 138 -24.05 5.02 -6.53
N ASN A 139 -23.93 6.34 -6.64
CA ASN A 139 -25.14 7.16 -6.56
C ASN A 139 -25.92 6.89 -7.86
N VAL A 140 -27.02 6.13 -7.79
CA VAL A 140 -27.91 5.85 -8.91
C VAL A 140 -28.81 7.05 -9.24
N ASN A 141 -28.70 8.13 -8.48
CA ASN A 141 -29.38 9.38 -8.77
C ASN A 141 -28.65 10.09 -9.91
N LYS A 142 -28.88 9.61 -11.13
CA LYS A 142 -28.98 10.51 -12.27
C LYS A 142 -29.99 11.57 -11.85
N ILE A 143 -29.53 12.78 -11.55
CA ILE A 143 -30.41 13.94 -11.64
C ILE A 143 -30.87 13.95 -13.09
N LYS A 144 -32.13 13.58 -13.33
CA LYS A 144 -32.75 13.80 -14.62
C LYS A 144 -32.75 15.31 -14.82
N ALA A 145 -31.99 15.78 -15.81
CA ALA A 145 -32.23 17.07 -16.42
C ALA A 145 -33.57 17.00 -17.19
#